data_AF-A4XJG5-F1
#
_entry.id   AF-A4XJG5-F1
#
_cell.length_a   1.000
_cell.length_b   1.000
_cell.length_c   1.000
_cell.angle_alpha   90.00
_cell.angle_beta   90.00
_cell.angle_gamma   90.00
#
_symmetry.space_group_name_H-M   'P 1'
#
loop_
_entity.id
_entity.type
_entity.pdbx_description
1 polymer ?
#
loop_
_entity_poly.entity_id
_entity_poly.type
_entity_poly.pdbx_seq_one_letter_code
_entity_poly.pdbx_strand_id
1 'polypeptide(L)'
;MKSIVRKEADNIIESVVYTSEDGKEIKLTFDTVKRFLVSGDSSKVSDEEVVLFMKLCEAQKLNPFRRDVYLIKFGDEPASLVVSKDVFIRRAQKSGLCNGWRAGVIIQHDDGSVEERQGTLVLPDEKLVGGWAEVFRKDWQVPLKITVTLSEYLRRRKDGQPMRSWQQMPATMIRKVALEQALREAFMEELQGLYGAEEMGAELDETPMVQPAVVSELKEVENKPAVIAQPVEVEQPEEVQTSQEEVKPSEESKQTIQVSIQDNQSDEYQTLYIREVNIIKSKSGKDYLKIIAYTDDAEKKILYAEANEKTTQLEKNAVIKAKVSKESNYHMLIDFSKVEVASV
;
A
#
# COMPACT_ATOMS: atom_id res chain seq x y z
N MET A 1 -28.72 49.89 17.14
CA MET A 1 -28.99 48.57 16.55
C MET A 1 -27.66 47.88 16.29
N LYS A 2 -27.29 46.91 17.14
CA LYS A 2 -26.14 46.03 16.92
C LYS A 2 -26.57 44.95 15.92
N SER A 3 -26.07 45.01 14.69
CA SER A 3 -26.24 43.90 13.74
C SER A 3 -25.19 42.83 14.07
N ILE A 4 -25.69 41.70 14.54
CA ILE A 4 -24.94 40.48 14.78
C ILE A 4 -24.73 39.83 13.41
N VAL A 5 -23.57 40.05 12.79
CA VAL A 5 -23.08 39.14 11.76
C VAL A 5 -22.23 38.10 12.48
N ARG A 6 -22.79 36.90 12.59
CA ARG A 6 -22.08 35.70 13.03
C ARG A 6 -20.87 35.51 12.12
N LYS A 7 -19.65 35.59 12.67
CA LYS A 7 -18.50 34.92 12.08
C LYS A 7 -18.74 33.42 12.27
N GLU A 8 -19.10 32.73 11.21
CA GLU A 8 -18.87 31.28 11.15
C GLU A 8 -17.37 31.05 11.33
N ALA A 9 -17.03 30.22 12.31
CA ALA A 9 -15.64 29.88 12.61
C ALA A 9 -15.03 29.15 11.41
N ASP A 10 -13.86 29.62 10.98
CA ASP A 10 -13.03 28.98 9.97
C ASP A 10 -12.86 27.49 10.30
N ASN A 11 -13.40 26.61 9.45
CA ASN A 11 -13.16 25.17 9.51
C ASN A 11 -11.70 24.89 9.12
N ILE A 12 -10.77 25.13 10.05
CA ILE A 12 -9.38 24.70 9.92
C ILE A 12 -9.38 23.17 10.03
N ILE A 13 -9.00 22.47 8.96
CA ILE A 13 -8.88 21.01 8.97
C ILE A 13 -7.70 20.65 9.87
N GLU A 14 -7.90 20.49 11.17
CA GLU A 14 -6.80 20.22 12.12
C GLU A 14 -6.17 18.83 11.93
N SER A 15 -6.95 17.86 11.44
CA SER A 15 -6.50 16.51 11.13
C SER A 15 -7.41 15.80 10.14
N VAL A 16 -6.88 14.77 9.46
CA VAL A 16 -7.67 13.81 8.70
C VAL A 16 -7.41 12.41 9.20
N VAL A 17 -8.46 11.58 9.27
CA VAL A 17 -8.39 10.18 9.66
C VAL A 17 -9.10 9.36 8.61
N TYR A 18 -8.42 8.36 8.05
CA TYR A 18 -8.97 7.48 7.03
C TYR A 18 -8.30 6.10 7.09
N THR A 19 -8.94 5.11 6.48
CA THR A 19 -8.34 3.79 6.28
C THR A 19 -7.66 3.76 4.91
N SER A 20 -6.35 3.51 4.89
CA SER A 20 -5.56 3.39 3.66
C SER A 20 -5.85 2.09 2.90
N GLU A 21 -5.39 2.01 1.66
CA GLU A 21 -5.56 0.85 0.78
C GLU A 21 -4.93 -0.46 1.31
N ASP A 22 -3.96 -0.35 2.24
CA ASP A 22 -3.38 -1.49 2.96
C ASP A 22 -4.13 -1.84 4.26
N GLY A 23 -5.30 -1.26 4.48
CA GLY A 23 -6.19 -1.56 5.61
C GLY A 23 -5.75 -0.95 6.94
N LYS A 24 -4.78 -0.02 6.93
CA LYS A 24 -4.30 0.65 8.14
C LYS A 24 -5.07 1.95 8.37
N GLU A 25 -5.36 2.25 9.63
CA GLU A 25 -5.84 3.58 9.99
C GLU A 25 -4.68 4.57 9.90
N ILE A 26 -4.89 5.65 9.14
CA ILE A 26 -3.94 6.74 9.00
C ILE A 26 -4.55 7.98 9.62
N LYS A 27 -3.80 8.58 10.56
CA LYS A 27 -4.09 9.89 11.12
C LYS A 27 -3.02 10.88 10.70
N LEU A 28 -3.41 11.89 9.94
CA LEU A 28 -2.52 12.98 9.55
C LEU A 28 -2.91 14.25 10.31
N THR A 29 -1.91 14.89 10.90
CA THR A 29 -2.00 16.24 11.48
C THR A 29 -0.95 17.11 10.80
N PHE A 30 -1.10 18.43 10.88
CA PHE A 30 -0.09 19.37 10.39
C PHE A 30 1.30 19.06 10.91
N ASP A 31 1.40 18.82 12.23
CA ASP A 31 2.67 18.49 12.88
C ASP A 31 3.28 17.20 12.33
N THR A 32 2.46 16.16 12.14
CA THR A 32 2.91 14.89 11.58
C THR A 32 3.43 15.05 10.16
N VAL A 33 2.71 15.80 9.33
CA VAL A 33 3.11 16.05 7.94
C VAL A 33 4.42 16.83 7.88
N LYS A 34 4.49 17.98 8.55
CA LYS A 34 5.67 18.86 8.50
C LYS A 34 6.92 18.20 9.08
N ARG A 35 6.79 17.38 10.13
CA ARG A 35 7.95 16.72 10.77
C ARG A 35 8.45 15.49 10.02
N PHE A 36 7.56 14.70 9.42
CA PHE A 36 7.91 13.35 8.97
C PHE A 36 7.66 13.07 7.48
N LEU A 37 6.82 13.85 6.81
CA LEU A 37 6.32 13.50 5.47
C LEU A 37 6.75 14.50 4.38
N VAL A 38 7.35 15.64 4.75
CA VAL A 38 7.95 16.56 3.78
C VAL A 38 9.33 16.06 3.37
N SER A 39 9.55 15.93 2.08
CA SER A 39 10.87 15.73 1.47
C SER A 39 11.41 17.09 1.01
N GLY A 40 12.59 17.48 1.51
CA GLY A 40 13.21 18.77 1.23
C GLY A 40 13.00 19.78 2.37
N ASP A 41 12.63 21.02 2.04
CA ASP A 41 12.57 22.15 2.95
C ASP A 41 11.27 22.19 3.76
N SER A 42 11.18 21.36 4.81
CA SER A 42 10.01 21.27 5.69
C SER A 42 9.59 22.59 6.35
N SER A 43 10.53 23.52 6.58
CA SER A 43 10.23 24.83 7.14
C SER A 43 9.53 25.78 6.17
N LYS A 44 9.58 25.49 4.86
CA LYS A 44 9.01 26.33 3.81
C LYS A 44 7.65 25.85 3.30
N VAL A 45 7.19 24.69 3.77
CA VAL A 45 5.88 24.16 3.36
C VAL A 45 4.75 24.99 3.98
N SER A 46 3.83 25.45 3.12
CA SER A 46 2.69 26.25 3.56
C SER A 46 1.61 25.38 4.19
N ASP A 47 0.71 26.02 4.95
CA ASP A 47 -0.41 25.32 5.56
C ASP A 47 -1.39 24.80 4.51
N GLU A 48 -1.61 25.55 3.42
CA GLU A 48 -2.43 25.13 2.28
C GLU A 48 -1.85 23.91 1.56
N GLU A 49 -0.52 23.86 1.37
CA GLU A 49 0.17 22.71 0.77
C GLU A 49 0.01 21.45 1.62
N VAL A 50 0.06 21.59 2.95
CA VAL A 50 -0.19 20.50 3.90
C VAL A 50 -1.64 20.01 3.82
N VAL A 51 -2.62 20.92 3.77
CA VAL A 51 -4.03 20.56 3.61
C VAL A 51 -4.26 19.82 2.30
N LEU A 52 -3.69 20.31 1.19
CA LEU A 52 -3.84 19.66 -0.12
C LEU A 52 -3.25 18.25 -0.11
N PHE A 53 -2.07 18.06 0.48
CA PHE A 53 -1.46 16.74 0.66
C PHE A 53 -2.35 15.82 1.51
N MET A 54 -2.85 16.30 2.65
CA MET A 54 -3.72 15.53 3.54
C MET A 54 -5.01 15.10 2.82
N LYS A 55 -5.64 16.01 2.06
CA LYS A 55 -6.85 15.74 1.30
C LYS A 55 -6.62 14.78 0.14
N LEU A 56 -5.47 14.88 -0.53
CA LEU A 56 -5.07 13.90 -1.55
C LEU A 56 -4.94 12.50 -0.93
N CYS A 57 -4.26 12.39 0.22
CA CYS A 57 -4.08 11.11 0.90
C CYS A 57 -5.43 10.50 1.32
N GLU A 58 -6.32 11.30 1.89
CA GLU A 58 -7.66 10.89 2.32
C GLU A 58 -8.52 10.44 1.12
N ALA A 59 -8.65 11.30 0.10
CA ALA A 59 -9.49 11.04 -1.07
C ALA A 59 -9.06 9.79 -1.84
N GLN A 60 -7.74 9.58 -1.93
CA GLN A 60 -7.15 8.45 -2.65
C GLN A 60 -6.78 7.28 -1.73
N LYS A 61 -7.07 7.35 -0.42
CA LYS A 61 -6.72 6.31 0.57
C LYS A 61 -5.25 5.89 0.52
N LEU A 62 -4.34 6.82 0.24
CA LEU A 62 -2.91 6.56 0.08
C LEU A 62 -2.23 6.44 1.44
N ASN A 63 -1.20 5.61 1.57
CA ASN A 63 -0.41 5.53 2.80
C ASN A 63 0.92 6.31 2.65
N PRO A 64 1.01 7.55 3.18
CA PRO A 64 2.23 8.35 3.03
C PRO A 64 3.43 7.76 3.80
N PHE A 65 3.20 7.01 4.88
CA PHE A 65 4.27 6.35 5.65
C PHE A 65 4.88 5.15 4.92
N ARG A 66 4.12 4.54 3.98
CA ARG A 66 4.63 3.51 3.06
C ARG A 66 5.15 4.11 1.75
N ARG A 67 5.27 5.44 1.69
CA ARG A 67 5.74 6.19 0.51
C ARG A 67 4.89 5.97 -0.74
N ASP A 68 3.58 5.85 -0.56
CA ASP A 68 2.63 5.85 -1.69
C ASP A 68 2.48 7.24 -2.31
N VAL A 69 2.78 8.28 -1.55
CA VAL A 69 2.75 9.67 -1.99
C VAL A 69 3.81 10.47 -1.23
N TYR A 70 4.41 11.43 -1.92
CA TYR A 70 5.44 12.31 -1.40
C TYR A 70 4.97 13.77 -1.49
N LEU A 71 5.20 14.52 -0.41
CA LEU A 71 5.11 15.98 -0.39
C LEU A 71 6.53 16.52 -0.52
N ILE A 72 6.85 17.08 -1.68
CA ILE A 72 8.20 17.54 -2.02
C ILE A 72 8.22 19.07 -2.04
N LYS A 73 9.11 19.70 -1.27
CA LYS A 73 9.26 21.15 -1.20
C LYS A 73 10.72 21.54 -1.33
N PHE A 74 11.04 22.42 -2.28
CA PHE A 74 12.39 22.96 -2.46
C PHE A 74 12.33 24.47 -2.69
N GLY A 75 13.09 25.20 -1.89
CA GLY A 75 13.11 26.65 -1.98
C GLY A 75 11.71 27.25 -1.82
N ASP A 76 11.45 28.27 -2.63
CA ASP A 76 10.19 29.03 -2.58
C ASP A 76 9.18 28.58 -3.65
N GLU A 77 9.50 27.53 -4.42
CA GLU A 77 8.60 26.97 -5.43
C GLU A 77 7.41 26.24 -4.78
N PRO A 78 6.24 26.16 -5.44
CA PRO A 78 5.10 25.40 -4.95
C PRO A 78 5.46 23.94 -4.64
N ALA A 79 4.95 23.40 -3.54
CA ALA A 79 5.16 22.01 -3.19
C ALA A 79 4.58 21.09 -4.26
N SER A 80 5.28 20.00 -4.53
CA SER A 80 4.86 18.98 -5.48
C SER A 80 4.38 17.73 -4.77
N LEU A 81 3.21 17.27 -5.20
CA LEU A 81 2.60 16.04 -4.72
C LEU A 81 2.88 14.93 -5.73
N VAL A 82 3.69 13.95 -5.34
CA VAL A 82 4.12 12.88 -6.24
C VAL A 82 3.55 11.56 -5.75
N VAL A 83 2.66 10.96 -6.53
CA VAL A 83 2.17 9.60 -6.26
C VAL A 83 3.21 8.59 -6.75
N SER A 84 3.52 7.59 -5.94
CA SER A 84 4.47 6.55 -6.28
C SER A 84 3.95 5.66 -7.40
N LYS A 85 4.82 5.32 -8.35
CA LYS A 85 4.57 4.35 -9.41
C LYS A 85 3.99 3.03 -8.89
N ASP A 86 4.40 2.60 -7.70
CA ASP A 86 3.94 1.33 -7.12
C ASP A 86 2.45 1.35 -6.79
N VAL A 87 1.85 2.54 -6.58
CA VAL A 87 0.40 2.70 -6.43
C VAL A 87 -0.29 2.30 -7.72
N PHE A 88 0.19 2.80 -8.86
CA PHE A 88 -0.36 2.48 -10.18
C PHE A 88 -0.31 0.97 -10.44
N ILE A 89 0.85 0.36 -10.18
CA ILE A 89 1.06 -1.08 -10.38
C ILE A 89 0.14 -1.91 -9.47
N ARG A 90 0.12 -1.63 -8.16
CA ARG A 90 -0.66 -2.43 -7.22
C ARG A 90 -2.15 -2.33 -7.48
N ARG A 91 -2.67 -1.14 -7.81
CA ARG A 91 -4.09 -0.96 -8.14
C ARG A 91 -4.47 -1.67 -9.42
N ALA A 92 -3.64 -1.57 -10.47
CA ALA A 92 -3.81 -2.36 -11.67
C ALA A 92 -3.86 -3.86 -11.36
N GLN A 93 -2.95 -4.38 -10.53
CA GLN A 93 -2.96 -5.79 -10.11
C GLN A 93 -4.22 -6.17 -9.30
N LYS A 94 -4.65 -5.31 -8.38
CA LYS A 94 -5.83 -5.53 -7.53
C LYS A 94 -7.16 -5.50 -8.28
N SER A 95 -7.22 -4.87 -9.46
CA SER A 95 -8.42 -4.91 -10.33
C SER A 95 -8.87 -6.33 -10.69
N GLY A 96 -7.96 -7.30 -10.64
CA GLY A 96 -8.19 -8.65 -11.15
C GLY A 96 -8.15 -8.76 -12.68
N LEU A 97 -8.13 -7.63 -13.40
CA LEU A 97 -8.15 -7.55 -14.87
C LEU A 97 -6.76 -7.37 -15.48
N CYS A 98 -5.75 -6.99 -14.69
CA CYS A 98 -4.39 -6.86 -15.19
C CYS A 98 -3.79 -8.20 -15.61
N ASN A 99 -3.24 -8.22 -16.83
CA ASN A 99 -2.56 -9.36 -17.43
C ASN A 99 -1.08 -9.04 -17.74
N GLY A 100 -0.49 -8.08 -17.02
CA GLY A 100 0.88 -7.63 -17.19
C GLY A 100 1.02 -6.45 -18.16
N TRP A 101 2.27 -6.04 -18.37
CA TRP A 101 2.63 -4.92 -19.24
C TRP A 101 4.05 -5.10 -19.80
N ARG A 102 4.31 -4.44 -20.93
CA ARG A 102 5.65 -4.19 -21.46
C ARG A 102 5.88 -2.70 -21.46
N ALA A 103 7.11 -2.27 -21.22
CA ALA A 103 7.45 -0.87 -21.29
C ALA A 103 8.91 -0.69 -21.61
N GLY A 104 9.22 0.36 -22.35
CA GLY A 104 10.52 0.59 -22.90
C GLY A 104 10.79 2.04 -23.24
N VAL A 105 11.93 2.25 -23.88
CA VAL A 105 12.34 3.53 -24.44
C VAL A 105 12.22 3.50 -25.95
N ILE A 106 12.06 4.67 -26.55
CA ILE A 106 12.14 4.88 -27.99
C ILE A 106 13.46 5.57 -28.26
N ILE A 107 14.30 4.93 -29.07
CA ILE A 107 15.62 5.43 -29.44
C ILE A 107 15.71 5.65 -30.94
N GLN A 108 16.53 6.61 -31.33
CA GLN A 108 16.86 6.93 -32.70
C GLN A 108 18.33 6.60 -32.94
N HIS A 109 18.59 5.78 -33.96
CA HIS A 109 19.93 5.43 -34.43
C HIS A 109 20.51 6.53 -35.32
N ASP A 110 21.83 6.50 -35.55
CA ASP A 110 22.54 7.48 -36.39
C ASP A 110 22.05 7.49 -37.85
N ASP A 111 21.54 6.36 -38.36
CA ASP A 111 20.94 6.25 -39.69
C ASP A 111 19.53 6.85 -39.79
N GLY A 112 19.01 7.39 -38.68
CA GLY A 112 17.69 7.99 -38.57
C GLY A 112 16.56 7.01 -38.28
N SER A 113 16.82 5.70 -38.25
CA SER A 113 15.82 4.70 -37.88
C SER A 113 15.44 4.80 -36.40
N VAL A 114 14.20 4.41 -36.08
CA VAL A 114 13.63 4.50 -34.73
C VAL A 114 13.27 3.10 -34.25
N GLU A 115 13.69 2.76 -33.04
CA GLU A 115 13.46 1.46 -32.41
C GLU A 115 12.73 1.63 -31.07
N GLU A 116 11.68 0.83 -30.87
CA GLU A 116 11.07 0.62 -29.57
C GLU A 116 11.80 -0.48 -28.81
N ARG A 117 12.57 -0.09 -27.80
CA ARG A 117 13.37 -1.03 -27.01
C ARG A 117 12.79 -1.27 -25.64
N GLN A 118 12.46 -2.52 -25.31
CA GLN A 118 11.99 -2.88 -23.98
C GLN A 118 13.08 -2.62 -22.92
N GLY A 119 12.70 -2.04 -21.78
CA GLY A 119 13.65 -1.63 -20.73
C GLY A 119 14.16 -0.20 -20.93
N THR A 120 15.33 0.11 -20.38
CA THR A 120 15.87 1.48 -20.31
C THR A 120 17.30 1.59 -20.86
N LEU A 121 17.77 0.58 -21.60
CA LEU A 121 19.12 0.57 -22.18
C LEU A 121 19.19 1.54 -23.36
N VAL A 122 20.13 2.47 -23.28
CA VAL A 122 20.49 3.41 -24.36
C VAL A 122 22.01 3.39 -24.48
N LEU A 123 22.51 3.10 -25.67
CA LEU A 123 23.95 3.08 -25.96
C LEU A 123 24.47 4.51 -26.22
N PRO A 124 25.79 4.75 -26.11
CA PRO A 124 26.37 6.10 -26.27
C PRO A 124 26.15 6.75 -27.64
N ASP A 125 26.02 5.94 -28.69
CA ASP A 125 25.77 6.32 -30.09
C ASP A 125 24.28 6.41 -30.43
N GLU A 126 23.40 6.18 -29.47
CA GLU A 126 21.96 6.23 -29.67
C GLU A 126 21.34 7.46 -29.02
N LYS A 127 20.32 8.01 -29.67
CA LYS A 127 19.58 9.15 -29.14
C LYS A 127 18.26 8.70 -28.51
N LEU A 128 18.08 8.93 -27.22
CA LEU A 128 16.79 8.77 -26.56
C LEU A 128 15.79 9.83 -27.07
N VAL A 129 14.67 9.39 -27.64
CA VAL A 129 13.64 10.30 -28.20
C VAL A 129 12.27 10.16 -27.52
N GLY A 130 12.02 9.06 -26.82
CA GLY A 130 10.73 8.84 -26.16
C GLY A 130 10.67 7.61 -25.26
N GLY A 131 9.46 7.30 -24.83
CA GLY A 131 9.13 6.12 -24.03
C GLY A 131 7.86 5.46 -24.57
N TRP A 132 7.71 4.16 -24.34
CA TRP A 132 6.51 3.43 -24.73
C TRP A 132 6.09 2.44 -23.65
N ALA A 133 4.79 2.13 -23.61
CA ALA A 133 4.25 1.08 -22.77
C ALA A 133 3.06 0.40 -23.45
N GLU A 134 2.95 -0.91 -23.25
CA GLU A 134 1.82 -1.74 -23.64
C GLU A 134 1.24 -2.41 -22.39
N VAL A 135 -0.04 -2.19 -22.12
CA VAL A 135 -0.73 -2.78 -20.97
C VAL A 135 -1.75 -3.79 -21.47
N PHE A 136 -1.69 -4.99 -20.89
CA PHE A 136 -2.56 -6.10 -21.23
C PHE A 136 -3.65 -6.22 -20.17
N ARG A 137 -4.89 -6.32 -20.62
CA ARG A 137 -6.04 -6.63 -19.77
C ARG A 137 -6.70 -7.93 -20.21
N LYS A 138 -7.20 -8.70 -19.25
CA LYS A 138 -7.81 -10.02 -19.48
C LYS A 138 -9.09 -9.93 -20.32
N ASP A 139 -9.80 -8.81 -20.24
CA ASP A 139 -11.06 -8.54 -20.93
C ASP A 139 -10.87 -7.88 -22.31
N TRP A 140 -9.62 -7.66 -22.75
CA TRP A 140 -9.30 -7.04 -24.03
C TRP A 140 -8.67 -8.02 -25.02
N GLN A 141 -8.99 -7.85 -26.31
CA GLN A 141 -8.38 -8.64 -27.39
C GLN A 141 -7.03 -8.09 -27.85
N VAL A 142 -6.81 -6.79 -27.67
CA VAL A 142 -5.57 -6.09 -28.03
C VAL A 142 -5.11 -5.25 -26.84
N PRO A 143 -3.79 -5.16 -26.58
CA PRO A 143 -3.28 -4.31 -25.52
C PRO A 143 -3.48 -2.84 -25.86
N LEU A 144 -3.59 -2.00 -24.83
CA LEU A 144 -3.44 -0.56 -25.00
C LEU A 144 -1.97 -0.23 -25.09
N LYS A 145 -1.58 0.50 -26.14
CA LYS A 145 -0.23 1.00 -26.34
C LYS A 145 -0.20 2.51 -26.25
N ILE A 146 0.73 3.03 -25.47
CA ILE A 146 1.03 4.46 -25.36
C ILE A 146 2.48 4.70 -25.72
N THR A 147 2.73 5.77 -26.46
CA THR A 147 4.05 6.29 -26.78
C THR A 147 4.11 7.77 -26.42
N VAL A 148 5.19 8.20 -25.78
CA VAL A 148 5.39 9.58 -25.35
C VAL A 148 6.72 10.13 -25.85
N THR A 149 6.74 11.39 -26.23
CA THR A 149 7.96 12.06 -26.71
C THR A 149 8.74 12.62 -25.52
N LEU A 150 10.05 12.37 -25.48
CA LEU A 150 10.90 12.83 -24.37
C LEU A 150 10.81 14.34 -24.15
N SER A 151 10.81 15.13 -25.23
CA SER A 151 10.81 16.60 -25.16
C SER A 151 9.58 17.20 -24.50
N GLU A 152 8.44 16.50 -24.52
CA GLU A 152 7.18 16.96 -23.91
C GLU A 152 7.24 16.88 -22.38
N TYR A 153 7.95 15.88 -21.84
CA TYR A 153 8.03 15.63 -20.40
C TYR A 153 9.35 16.06 -19.78
N LEU A 154 10.34 16.43 -20.60
CA LEU A 154 11.66 16.86 -20.14
C LEU A 154 11.55 18.17 -19.36
N ARG A 155 11.40 18.06 -18.05
CA ARG A 155 11.31 19.21 -17.16
C ARG A 155 12.63 19.96 -17.08
N ARG A 156 12.51 21.29 -17.14
CA ARG A 156 13.64 22.22 -17.06
C ARG A 156 13.47 23.13 -15.86
N ARG A 157 14.59 23.50 -15.27
CA ARG A 157 14.68 24.51 -14.22
C ARG A 157 14.58 25.91 -14.83
N LYS A 158 14.54 26.95 -13.99
CA LYS A 158 14.51 28.36 -14.41
C LYS A 158 15.70 28.78 -15.29
N ASP A 159 16.85 28.10 -15.15
CA ASP A 159 18.04 28.33 -15.97
C ASP A 159 18.01 27.64 -17.35
N GLY A 160 16.94 26.92 -17.67
CA GLY A 160 16.75 26.17 -18.91
C GLY A 160 17.39 24.78 -18.93
N GLN A 161 18.14 24.40 -17.89
CA GLN A 161 18.74 23.06 -17.79
C GLN A 161 17.68 22.03 -17.36
N PRO A 162 17.79 20.76 -17.80
CA PRO A 162 16.93 19.71 -17.28
C PRO A 162 17.03 19.57 -15.76
N MET A 163 15.93 19.24 -15.11
CA MET A 163 15.93 18.81 -13.73
C MET A 163 16.89 17.64 -13.49
N ARG A 164 17.43 17.53 -12.26
CA ARG A 164 18.44 16.51 -11.93
C ARG A 164 17.99 15.07 -12.24
N SER A 165 16.75 14.71 -11.92
CA SER A 165 16.19 13.37 -12.20
C SER A 165 16.19 13.03 -13.69
N TRP A 166 15.81 14.01 -14.52
CA TRP A 166 15.80 13.90 -15.97
C TRP A 166 17.21 13.94 -16.58
N GLN A 167 18.15 14.64 -15.96
CA GLN A 167 19.55 14.64 -16.38
C GLN A 167 20.26 13.32 -16.04
N GLN A 168 19.98 12.75 -14.86
CA GLN A 168 20.68 11.55 -14.37
C GLN A 168 20.08 10.25 -14.90
N MET A 169 18.76 10.18 -15.09
CA MET A 169 18.06 8.95 -15.48
C MET A 169 16.94 9.19 -16.51
N PRO A 170 17.22 9.84 -17.65
CA PRO A 170 16.17 10.22 -18.62
C PRO A 170 15.39 9.02 -19.16
N ALA A 171 16.09 7.91 -19.46
CA ALA A 171 15.47 6.67 -19.96
C ALA A 171 14.49 6.05 -18.94
N THR A 172 14.86 6.01 -17.67
CA THR A 172 14.01 5.51 -16.58
C THR A 172 12.77 6.39 -16.40
N MET A 173 12.95 7.71 -16.45
CA MET A 173 11.87 8.68 -16.27
C MET A 173 10.86 8.61 -17.43
N ILE A 174 11.31 8.66 -18.68
CA ILE A 174 10.37 8.67 -19.82
C ILE A 174 9.63 7.34 -19.95
N ARG A 175 10.29 6.21 -19.64
CA ARG A 175 9.62 4.90 -19.55
C ARG A 175 8.59 4.87 -18.44
N LYS A 176 8.86 5.49 -17.28
CA LYS A 176 7.89 5.60 -16.17
C LYS A 176 6.65 6.35 -16.62
N VAL A 177 6.81 7.51 -17.25
CA VAL A 177 5.69 8.32 -17.76
C VAL A 177 4.82 7.50 -18.71
N ALA A 178 5.43 6.85 -19.71
CA ALA A 178 4.69 6.03 -20.67
C ALA A 178 3.84 4.94 -19.97
N LEU A 179 4.42 4.27 -18.97
CA LEU A 179 3.75 3.22 -18.23
C LEU A 179 2.63 3.75 -17.32
N GLU A 180 2.84 4.87 -16.64
CA GLU A 180 1.81 5.47 -15.77
C GLU A 180 0.60 5.97 -16.57
N GLN A 181 0.80 6.50 -17.77
CA GLN A 181 -0.28 6.85 -18.69
C GLN A 181 -1.02 5.61 -19.17
N ALA A 182 -0.29 4.60 -19.69
CA ALA A 182 -0.90 3.37 -20.17
C ALA A 182 -1.69 2.64 -19.07
N LEU A 183 -1.17 2.57 -17.84
CA LEU A 183 -1.88 1.97 -16.71
C LEU A 183 -3.16 2.74 -16.39
N ARG A 184 -3.15 4.07 -16.42
CA ARG A 184 -4.32 4.88 -16.06
C ARG A 184 -5.44 4.80 -17.07
N GLU A 185 -5.08 4.83 -18.35
CA GLU A 185 -6.06 4.60 -19.42
C GLU A 185 -6.59 3.17 -19.39
N ALA A 186 -5.74 2.20 -19.06
CA ALA A 186 -6.17 0.82 -18.92
C ALA A 186 -7.05 0.59 -17.69
N PHE A 187 -6.77 1.17 -16.53
CA PHE A 187 -7.45 0.92 -15.25
C PHE A 187 -8.10 2.21 -14.71
N MET A 188 -8.99 2.79 -15.52
CA MET A 188 -9.57 4.11 -15.25
C MET A 188 -10.34 4.16 -13.94
N GLU A 189 -11.07 3.10 -13.58
CA GLU A 189 -11.85 3.04 -12.32
C GLU A 189 -10.93 3.02 -11.09
N GLU A 190 -9.83 2.27 -11.15
CA GLU A 190 -8.90 2.12 -10.03
C GLU A 190 -7.93 3.32 -9.90
N LEU A 191 -7.61 3.98 -11.00
CA LEU A 191 -6.61 5.05 -11.08
C LEU A 191 -7.24 6.43 -11.31
N GLN A 192 -8.55 6.57 -11.18
CA GLN A 192 -9.23 7.84 -11.36
C GLN A 192 -8.67 8.92 -10.42
N GLY A 193 -8.30 10.07 -11.00
CA GLY A 193 -7.78 11.20 -10.25
C GLY A 193 -6.33 11.04 -9.77
N LEU A 194 -5.64 9.96 -10.13
CA LEU A 194 -4.19 9.82 -9.92
C LEU A 194 -3.45 10.27 -11.17
N TYR A 195 -2.76 11.41 -11.09
CA TYR A 195 -1.85 11.87 -12.13
C TYR A 195 -0.41 11.70 -11.68
N GLY A 196 0.45 11.22 -12.58
CA GLY A 196 1.90 11.28 -12.38
C GLY A 196 2.33 12.74 -12.26
N ALA A 197 3.31 13.01 -11.38
CA ALA A 197 3.76 14.38 -11.15
C ALA A 197 4.27 15.03 -12.42
N GLU A 198 4.87 14.24 -13.31
CA GLU A 198 5.44 14.61 -14.60
C GLU A 198 4.39 15.17 -15.57
N GLU A 199 3.14 14.71 -15.50
CA GLU A 199 2.05 15.08 -16.44
C GLU A 199 1.32 16.36 -16.07
N MET A 200 1.35 16.74 -14.79
CA MET A 200 0.61 17.91 -14.28
C MET A 200 1.37 19.23 -14.43
N GLY A 201 2.49 19.25 -15.16
CA GLY A 201 3.27 20.47 -15.43
C GLY A 201 3.90 21.16 -14.20
N ALA A 202 3.83 20.59 -12.99
CA ALA A 202 4.39 21.22 -11.79
C ALA A 202 5.90 21.53 -11.95
N GLU A 203 6.28 22.80 -11.90
CA GLU A 203 7.68 23.21 -11.90
C GLU A 203 8.34 22.65 -10.64
N LEU A 204 9.20 21.66 -10.83
CA LEU A 204 9.95 21.03 -9.75
C LEU A 204 11.40 21.47 -9.91
N ASP A 205 11.98 22.06 -8.88
CA ASP A 205 13.42 22.07 -8.72
C ASP A 205 13.82 20.96 -7.75
N GLU A 206 14.81 20.17 -8.16
CA GLU A 206 15.60 19.23 -7.34
C GLU A 206 14.88 18.10 -6.56
N THR A 207 14.21 17.15 -7.22
CA THR A 207 13.86 15.89 -6.53
C THR A 207 15.10 15.06 -6.18
N PRO A 208 15.36 14.67 -4.91
CA PRO A 208 16.33 13.64 -4.58
C PRO A 208 15.81 12.28 -5.05
N MET A 209 16.72 11.48 -5.62
CA MET A 209 16.46 10.08 -5.93
C MET A 209 16.13 9.33 -4.64
N VAL A 210 14.92 8.78 -4.53
CA VAL A 210 14.69 7.68 -3.59
C VAL A 210 15.41 6.47 -4.17
N GLN A 211 16.64 6.22 -3.71
CA GLN A 211 17.26 4.91 -3.92
C GLN A 211 16.33 3.85 -3.30
N PRO A 212 16.13 2.69 -3.94
CA PRO A 212 15.40 1.60 -3.32
C PRO A 212 16.06 1.32 -1.98
N ALA A 213 15.32 1.52 -0.89
CA ALA A 213 15.80 1.16 0.43
C ALA A 213 15.99 -0.36 0.40
N VAL A 214 17.24 -0.81 0.31
CA VAL A 214 17.62 -2.09 0.91
C VAL A 214 17.21 -1.94 2.35
N VAL A 215 16.22 -2.73 2.77
CA VAL A 215 15.84 -2.84 4.17
C VAL A 215 17.06 -3.41 4.89
N SER A 216 17.97 -2.55 5.33
CA SER A 216 18.99 -2.97 6.28
C SER A 216 18.27 -3.10 7.60
N GLU A 217 18.01 -4.35 7.96
CA GLU A 217 17.59 -4.76 9.30
C GLU A 217 18.31 -3.92 10.35
N LEU A 218 17.54 -3.40 11.30
CA LEU A 218 18.08 -2.80 12.51
C LEU A 218 18.92 -3.87 13.20
N LYS A 219 20.25 -3.82 13.03
CA LYS A 219 21.17 -4.67 13.77
C LYS A 219 21.24 -4.15 15.21
N GLU A 220 20.61 -4.93 16.07
CA GLU A 220 20.83 -4.94 17.51
C GLU A 220 22.33 -5.14 17.78
N VAL A 221 22.94 -4.19 18.48
CA VAL A 221 24.35 -4.24 18.86
C VAL A 221 24.46 -5.15 20.08
N GLU A 222 24.74 -6.42 19.87
CA GLU A 222 25.08 -7.35 20.94
C GLU A 222 26.59 -7.61 20.98
N ASN A 223 27.22 -7.21 22.09
CA ASN A 223 28.62 -7.46 22.41
C ASN A 223 28.86 -8.97 22.62
N LYS A 224 29.81 -9.56 21.89
CA LYS A 224 30.44 -10.84 22.25
C LYS A 224 31.89 -10.63 22.68
N PRO A 225 32.38 -11.43 23.65
CA PRO A 225 33.73 -11.96 23.58
C PRO A 225 33.73 -13.45 23.19
N ALA A 226 34.79 -13.83 22.49
CA ALA A 226 35.02 -15.07 21.76
C ALA A 226 35.37 -16.28 22.64
N VAL A 227 35.07 -17.50 22.16
CA VAL A 227 35.97 -18.69 22.21
C VAL A 227 35.77 -19.55 20.94
N ILE A 228 36.87 -20.18 20.55
CA ILE A 228 37.30 -20.80 19.29
C ILE A 228 36.92 -22.30 19.19
N ALA A 229 36.73 -22.82 17.96
CA ALA A 229 37.26 -24.09 17.40
C ALA A 229 36.27 -24.96 16.58
N GLN A 230 36.34 -24.83 15.24
CA GLN A 230 36.62 -25.88 14.22
C GLN A 230 35.72 -27.15 14.02
N PRO A 231 35.79 -27.81 12.82
CA PRO A 231 34.62 -28.14 11.98
C PRO A 231 34.24 -29.63 11.93
N VAL A 232 33.04 -29.93 11.42
CA VAL A 232 32.69 -31.26 10.87
C VAL A 232 31.85 -31.10 9.60
N GLU A 233 32.19 -31.92 8.61
CA GLU A 233 31.75 -31.97 7.22
C GLU A 233 30.75 -33.13 6.99
N VAL A 234 30.01 -33.07 5.86
CA VAL A 234 29.26 -34.14 5.13
C VAL A 234 27.99 -34.69 5.85
N GLU A 235 26.81 -34.93 5.27
CA GLU A 235 26.39 -35.48 3.96
C GLU A 235 24.95 -35.04 3.56
N GLN A 236 24.72 -34.88 2.24
CA GLN A 236 23.44 -35.16 1.58
C GLN A 236 23.42 -36.66 1.19
N PRO A 237 22.25 -37.30 1.00
CA PRO A 237 21.80 -37.45 -0.39
C PRO A 237 20.28 -37.42 -0.63
N GLU A 238 19.98 -36.89 -1.81
CA GLU A 238 19.09 -37.39 -2.88
C GLU A 238 17.55 -37.26 -2.86
N GLU A 239 17.11 -36.77 -4.02
CA GLU A 239 15.78 -36.71 -4.63
C GLU A 239 15.14 -38.09 -4.84
N VAL A 240 13.80 -38.11 -4.82
CA VAL A 240 13.01 -38.98 -5.70
C VAL A 240 11.86 -38.17 -6.30
N GLN A 241 11.83 -38.10 -7.64
CA GLN A 241 10.75 -37.60 -8.48
C GLN A 241 9.75 -38.72 -8.86
N THR A 242 8.67 -38.27 -9.52
CA THR A 242 7.63 -38.99 -10.31
C THR A 242 6.31 -39.23 -9.56
N SER A 243 5.11 -39.05 -10.13
CA SER A 243 4.61 -38.41 -11.36
C SER A 243 3.07 -38.30 -11.20
N GLN A 244 2.45 -37.47 -12.04
CA GLN A 244 1.02 -37.10 -12.10
C GLN A 244 0.07 -38.24 -12.49
N GLU A 245 -1.20 -38.16 -12.07
CA GLU A 245 -2.36 -38.48 -12.96
C GLU A 245 -3.66 -37.78 -12.51
N GLU A 246 -4.42 -37.27 -13.48
CA GLU A 246 -5.72 -36.58 -13.40
C GLU A 246 -6.89 -37.56 -13.20
N VAL A 247 -7.97 -37.16 -12.49
CA VAL A 247 -9.38 -37.46 -12.87
C VAL A 247 -10.37 -36.43 -12.26
N LYS A 248 -11.21 -35.81 -13.12
CA LYS A 248 -12.60 -35.32 -12.90
C LYS A 248 -13.53 -36.18 -13.80
N PRO A 249 -14.88 -36.29 -13.68
CA PRO A 249 -15.84 -35.16 -13.44
C PRO A 249 -17.21 -35.50 -12.76
N SER A 250 -18.03 -34.46 -12.45
CA SER A 250 -19.45 -34.26 -12.90
C SER A 250 -20.33 -33.42 -11.94
N GLU A 251 -21.38 -32.81 -12.52
CA GLU A 251 -22.19 -31.64 -12.09
C GLU A 251 -23.60 -31.97 -11.50
N GLU A 252 -24.35 -30.89 -11.18
CA GLU A 252 -25.78 -30.71 -10.80
C GLU A 252 -26.05 -30.54 -9.28
N SER A 253 -26.83 -29.56 -8.77
CA SER A 253 -27.85 -28.68 -9.35
C SER A 253 -28.02 -27.36 -8.55
N LYS A 254 -28.64 -26.36 -9.19
CA LYS A 254 -28.94 -25.00 -8.70
C LYS A 254 -30.11 -24.98 -7.71
N GLN A 255 -30.10 -24.04 -6.75
CA GLN A 255 -31.29 -23.25 -6.41
C GLN A 255 -30.94 -21.92 -5.71
N THR A 256 -31.49 -20.85 -6.29
CA THR A 256 -31.47 -19.46 -5.83
C THR A 256 -32.48 -19.25 -4.70
N ILE A 257 -32.08 -18.57 -3.62
CA ILE A 257 -33.02 -17.88 -2.72
C ILE A 257 -32.47 -16.47 -2.46
N GLN A 258 -33.21 -15.46 -2.95
CA GLN A 258 -33.11 -14.08 -2.49
C GLN A 258 -33.78 -13.99 -1.11
N VAL A 259 -33.05 -13.59 -0.08
CA VAL A 259 -33.64 -13.04 1.14
C VAL A 259 -32.87 -11.77 1.52
N SER A 260 -33.59 -10.66 1.46
CA SER A 260 -33.27 -9.40 2.14
C SER A 260 -33.30 -9.62 3.65
N ILE A 261 -32.18 -9.42 4.36
CA ILE A 261 -32.15 -9.48 5.82
C ILE A 261 -31.73 -8.11 6.37
N GLN A 262 -32.70 -7.52 7.07
CA GLN A 262 -32.56 -6.38 7.96
C GLN A 262 -31.75 -6.78 9.19
N ASP A 263 -30.93 -5.85 9.69
CA ASP A 263 -30.24 -5.92 10.97
C ASP A 263 -31.18 -6.29 12.12
N ASN A 264 -30.91 -7.39 12.83
CA ASN A 264 -31.33 -7.54 14.22
C ASN A 264 -30.44 -8.51 15.01
N GLN A 265 -30.28 -8.21 16.30
CA GLN A 265 -29.24 -8.67 17.22
C GLN A 265 -29.25 -10.17 17.56
N SER A 266 -28.09 -10.77 17.83
CA SER A 266 -27.99 -12.12 18.41
C SER A 266 -27.37 -12.10 19.81
N ASP A 267 -28.19 -12.45 20.80
CA ASP A 267 -27.85 -12.76 22.19
C ASP A 267 -27.28 -14.19 22.36
N GLU A 268 -26.74 -14.79 21.30
CA GLU A 268 -26.43 -16.22 21.24
C GLU A 268 -24.95 -16.52 21.56
N TYR A 269 -24.71 -17.60 22.32
CA TYR A 269 -23.36 -18.09 22.60
C TYR A 269 -22.85 -18.93 21.42
N GLN A 270 -21.65 -18.64 20.95
CA GLN A 270 -20.96 -19.40 19.89
C GLN A 270 -19.76 -20.16 20.46
N THR A 271 -19.46 -21.33 19.90
CA THR A 271 -18.24 -22.10 20.23
C THR A 271 -17.04 -21.47 19.53
N LEU A 272 -15.95 -21.25 20.27
CA LEU A 272 -14.72 -20.67 19.77
C LEU A 272 -13.50 -21.49 20.18
N TYR A 273 -12.64 -21.75 19.20
CA TYR A 273 -11.36 -22.44 19.36
C TYR A 273 -10.24 -21.40 19.44
N ILE A 274 -9.71 -21.18 20.65
CA ILE A 274 -8.67 -20.18 20.89
C ILE A 274 -7.34 -20.65 20.29
N ARG A 275 -6.74 -19.82 19.44
CA ARG A 275 -5.42 -20.09 18.85
C ARG A 275 -4.32 -19.24 19.45
N GLU A 276 -4.61 -17.98 19.76
CA GLU A 276 -3.65 -17.06 20.36
C GLU A 276 -4.35 -16.11 21.32
N VAL A 277 -3.65 -15.78 22.41
CA VAL A 277 -4.08 -14.82 23.40
C VAL A 277 -2.88 -13.91 23.68
N ASN A 278 -2.99 -12.64 23.33
CA ASN A 278 -1.92 -11.65 23.49
C ASN A 278 -2.40 -10.51 24.40
N ILE A 279 -1.61 -10.18 25.43
CA ILE A 279 -1.89 -9.05 26.33
C ILE A 279 -1.29 -7.78 25.72
N ILE A 280 -2.13 -6.78 25.50
CA ILE A 280 -1.77 -5.43 25.07
C ILE A 280 -1.76 -4.53 26.31
N LYS A 281 -0.57 -4.09 26.71
CA LYS A 281 -0.40 -3.19 27.86
C LYS A 281 -0.65 -1.74 27.47
N SER A 282 -1.54 -1.05 28.19
CA SER A 282 -1.81 0.37 27.94
C SER A 282 -1.02 1.26 28.89
N LYS A 283 -0.47 2.36 28.37
CA LYS A 283 0.19 3.41 29.19
C LYS A 283 -0.79 4.19 30.08
N SER A 284 -2.11 4.08 29.85
CA SER A 284 -3.16 4.84 30.53
C SER A 284 -4.03 4.03 31.51
N GLY A 285 -3.63 2.80 31.86
CA GLY A 285 -4.13 2.14 33.08
C GLY A 285 -5.15 1.01 32.91
N LYS A 286 -5.40 0.50 31.70
CA LYS A 286 -6.19 -0.72 31.47
C LYS A 286 -5.56 -1.59 30.39
N ASP A 287 -5.16 -2.80 30.76
CA ASP A 287 -4.63 -3.80 29.83
C ASP A 287 -5.79 -4.53 29.14
N TYR A 288 -5.58 -4.94 27.89
CA TYR A 288 -6.58 -5.65 27.08
C TYR A 288 -5.98 -6.90 26.47
N LEU A 289 -6.80 -7.93 26.25
CA LEU A 289 -6.43 -9.13 25.53
C LEU A 289 -6.89 -9.01 24.08
N LYS A 290 -5.99 -9.33 23.15
CA LYS A 290 -6.33 -9.64 21.76
C LYS A 290 -6.33 -11.15 21.59
N ILE A 291 -7.49 -11.70 21.26
CA ILE A 291 -7.72 -13.13 21.16
C ILE A 291 -7.97 -13.48 19.69
N ILE A 292 -7.22 -14.43 19.16
CA ILE A 292 -7.48 -15.01 17.84
C ILE A 292 -8.15 -16.36 18.06
N ALA A 293 -9.37 -16.50 17.56
CA ALA A 293 -10.16 -17.71 17.68
C ALA A 293 -10.76 -18.10 16.33
N TYR A 294 -11.23 -19.34 16.23
CA TYR A 294 -11.93 -19.85 15.07
C TYR A 294 -13.31 -20.35 15.49
N THR A 295 -14.30 -20.22 14.61
CA THR A 295 -15.62 -20.85 14.77
C THR A 295 -15.59 -22.31 14.29
N ASP A 296 -16.68 -23.05 14.49
CA ASP A 296 -16.85 -24.41 13.95
C ASP A 296 -16.69 -24.47 12.42
N ASP A 297 -17.10 -23.41 11.70
CA ASP A 297 -16.97 -23.28 10.25
C ASP A 297 -15.56 -22.83 9.79
N ALA A 298 -14.56 -22.91 10.68
CA ALA A 298 -13.18 -22.43 10.45
C ALA A 298 -13.07 -20.92 10.10
N GLU A 299 -14.08 -20.11 10.44
CA GLU A 299 -14.02 -18.67 10.27
C GLU A 299 -13.12 -18.05 11.35
N LYS A 300 -12.12 -17.26 10.93
CA LYS A 300 -11.23 -16.57 11.87
C LYS A 300 -11.96 -15.37 12.50
N LYS A 301 -12.01 -15.33 13.83
CA LYS A 301 -12.46 -14.18 14.64
C LYS A 301 -11.31 -13.56 15.42
N ILE A 302 -11.25 -12.23 15.43
CA ILE A 302 -10.36 -11.46 16.29
C ILE A 302 -11.23 -10.77 17.32
N LEU A 303 -11.02 -11.12 18.60
CA LEU A 303 -11.79 -10.60 19.72
C LEU A 303 -10.93 -9.76 20.65
N TYR A 304 -11.57 -8.82 21.33
CA TYR A 304 -10.96 -8.00 22.37
C TYR A 304 -11.69 -8.19 23.69
N ALA A 305 -10.94 -8.23 24.79
CA ALA A 305 -11.48 -8.32 26.15
C ALA A 305 -10.65 -7.45 27.10
N GLU A 306 -11.26 -6.84 28.11
CA GLU A 306 -10.52 -6.19 29.20
C GLU A 306 -9.76 -7.26 30.00
N ALA A 307 -8.53 -6.97 30.43
CA ALA A 307 -7.75 -7.87 31.27
C ALA A 307 -8.29 -7.85 32.71
N ASN A 308 -8.95 -8.94 33.09
CA ASN A 308 -9.49 -9.17 34.43
C ASN A 308 -9.19 -10.60 34.88
N GLU A 309 -9.53 -10.93 36.13
CA GLU A 309 -9.27 -12.26 36.72
C GLU A 309 -9.84 -13.43 35.90
N LYS A 310 -10.93 -13.20 35.15
CA LYS A 310 -11.58 -14.24 34.33
C LYS A 310 -10.90 -14.35 32.95
N THR A 311 -10.71 -13.24 32.25
CA THR A 311 -10.18 -13.22 30.87
C THR A 311 -8.70 -13.56 30.81
N THR A 312 -7.93 -13.30 31.86
CA THR A 312 -6.51 -13.68 31.95
C THR A 312 -6.29 -15.19 32.08
N GLN A 313 -7.33 -15.98 32.38
CA GLN A 313 -7.27 -17.45 32.43
C GLN A 313 -7.52 -18.11 31.07
N LEU A 314 -7.69 -17.34 29.99
CA LEU A 314 -7.82 -17.86 28.63
C LEU A 314 -6.45 -18.31 28.11
N GLU A 315 -6.36 -19.57 27.71
CA GLU A 315 -5.13 -20.18 27.25
C GLU A 315 -5.20 -20.52 25.75
N LYS A 316 -4.03 -20.60 25.13
CA LYS A 316 -3.88 -21.11 23.76
C LYS A 316 -4.43 -22.55 23.68
N ASN A 317 -5.15 -22.84 22.61
CA ASN A 317 -5.84 -24.12 22.34
C ASN A 317 -7.06 -24.42 23.24
N ALA A 318 -7.51 -23.47 24.07
CA ALA A 318 -8.77 -23.65 24.81
C ALA A 318 -9.99 -23.63 23.87
N VAL A 319 -11.03 -24.39 24.24
CA VAL A 319 -12.36 -24.31 23.62
C VAL A 319 -13.30 -23.61 24.59
N ILE A 320 -13.99 -22.58 24.12
CA ILE A 320 -14.92 -21.80 24.94
C ILE A 320 -16.27 -21.66 24.27
N LYS A 321 -17.33 -21.58 25.05
CA LYS A 321 -18.60 -20.98 24.60
C LYS A 321 -18.59 -19.52 24.98
N ALA A 322 -18.67 -18.65 23.98
CA ALA A 322 -18.47 -17.23 24.12
C ALA A 322 -19.66 -16.43 23.60
N LYS A 323 -20.07 -15.42 24.36
CA LYS A 323 -20.95 -14.36 23.90
C LYS A 323 -20.09 -13.22 23.37
N VAL A 324 -20.32 -12.87 22.10
CA VAL A 324 -19.51 -11.87 21.39
C VAL A 324 -20.42 -10.73 20.93
N SER A 325 -20.08 -9.50 21.29
CA SER A 325 -20.74 -8.30 20.77
C SER A 325 -19.93 -7.72 19.62
N LYS A 326 -20.60 -7.28 18.56
CA LYS A 326 -19.97 -6.55 17.45
C LYS A 326 -20.15 -5.05 17.69
N GLU A 327 -19.07 -4.36 18.02
CA GLU A 327 -19.06 -2.90 18.15
C GLU A 327 -18.34 -2.30 16.94
N SER A 328 -19.10 -1.65 16.05
CA SER A 328 -18.66 -0.91 14.86
C SER A 328 -17.64 -1.63 13.97
N ASN A 329 -16.38 -1.76 14.41
CA ASN A 329 -15.24 -2.33 13.69
C ASN A 329 -14.52 -3.48 14.41
N TYR A 330 -14.92 -3.90 15.62
CA TYR A 330 -14.30 -5.01 16.35
C TYR A 330 -15.34 -5.88 17.08
N HIS A 331 -14.90 -7.08 17.45
CA HIS A 331 -15.70 -8.02 18.23
C HIS A 331 -15.21 -8.01 19.68
N MET A 332 -16.08 -7.74 20.65
CA MET A 332 -15.77 -7.86 22.06
C MET A 332 -16.24 -9.18 22.62
N LEU A 333 -15.37 -9.84 23.38
CA LEU A 333 -15.76 -10.95 24.23
C LEU A 333 -16.49 -10.41 25.45
N ILE A 334 -17.80 -10.61 25.51
CA ILE A 334 -18.65 -10.11 26.60
C ILE A 334 -18.69 -11.12 27.75
N ASP A 335 -18.86 -12.40 27.42
CA ASP A 335 -18.85 -13.48 28.40
C ASP A 335 -18.34 -14.77 27.79
N PHE A 336 -17.83 -15.67 28.61
CA PHE A 336 -17.46 -17.02 28.20
C PHE A 336 -17.50 -18.05 29.32
N SER A 337 -17.62 -19.31 28.92
CA SER A 337 -17.40 -20.49 29.75
C SER A 337 -16.43 -21.44 29.04
N LYS A 338 -15.49 -22.05 29.79
CA LYS A 338 -14.60 -23.07 29.26
C LYS A 338 -15.40 -24.35 28.99
N VAL A 339 -15.15 -24.98 27.85
CA VAL A 339 -15.67 -26.31 27.56
C VAL A 339 -14.59 -27.30 27.98
N GLU A 340 -14.85 -28.11 29.01
CA GLU A 340 -13.97 -29.22 29.34
C GLU A 340 -14.05 -30.24 28.20
N VAL A 341 -12.97 -30.33 27.42
CA VAL A 341 -12.83 -31.42 26.45
C VAL A 341 -12.45 -32.65 27.25
N ALA A 342 -13.36 -33.60 27.40
CA ALA A 342 -13.07 -34.88 28.01
C ALA A 342 -11.90 -35.53 27.25
N SER A 343 -10.78 -35.72 27.93
CA SER A 343 -9.64 -36.47 27.42
C SER A 343 -10.09 -37.92 27.16
N VAL A 344 -10.07 -38.33 25.89
CA VAL A 344 -10.15 -39.75 25.50
C VAL A 344 -8.79 -40.40 25.68
#